data_AF-A0A8T4YQX1-F1
#
_entry.id   AF-A0A8T4YQX1-F1
#
_cell.length_a   1.000
_cell.length_b   1.000
_cell.length_c   1.000
_cell.angle_alpha   90.00
_cell.angle_beta   90.00
_cell.angle_gamma   90.00
#
_symmetry.space_group_name_H-M   'P 1'
#
loop_
_entity.id
_entity.type
_entity.pdbx_description
1 polymer ?
#
loop_
_entity_poly.entity_id
_entity_poly.type
_entity_poly.pdbx_seq_one_letter_code
_entity_poly.pdbx_strand_id
1 'polypeptide(L)'
;MHSEIPWCGRMFEELMPGIWTEFLQAIPRFLFAVAILALGWVTGHLLGRGLSLLLVRLGFESLLHRTILGKALEQSGTTCVKFFEFTIRWIVYLLAILLALDLFQVRVLRTLVQTMPEYLPNIVAGLLVLFIGFVVVDFIADIARVIGSQARVELAGFLSIGLRLIGYYVVAVIALGMMRIDVTILNTIGNALAWGIALGAGLGIGIAFGFGLKDYVAKNVENWVSATKEVAKKPEDFWSWYTRTREGKESET
;
A
#
# COMPACT_ATOMS: atom_id res chain seq x y z
N MET A 1 -29.76 34.99 67.17
CA MET A 1 -29.68 34.76 65.71
C MET A 1 -28.21 34.77 65.32
N HIS A 2 -27.47 33.68 65.50
CA HIS A 2 -26.16 33.40 64.88
C HIS A 2 -25.86 31.91 65.11
N SER A 3 -26.36 31.06 64.20
CA SER A 3 -25.96 29.66 64.12
C SER A 3 -24.65 29.61 63.33
N GLU A 4 -23.54 29.49 64.03
CA GLU A 4 -22.25 29.19 63.41
C GLU A 4 -22.34 27.82 62.75
N ILE A 5 -21.95 27.76 61.48
CA ILE A 5 -22.23 26.64 60.61
C ILE A 5 -21.04 25.65 60.66
N PRO A 6 -21.12 24.54 61.44
CA PRO A 6 -19.95 23.73 61.80
C PRO A 6 -19.50 22.77 60.68
N TRP A 7 -20.24 22.73 59.58
CA TRP A 7 -19.95 21.85 58.45
C TRP A 7 -18.80 22.37 57.57
N CYS A 8 -18.54 23.69 57.54
CA CYS A 8 -17.54 24.26 56.63
C CYS A 8 -16.12 23.91 57.08
N GLY A 9 -15.86 23.93 58.39
CA GLY A 9 -14.55 23.57 58.96
C GLY A 9 -14.21 22.10 58.73
N ARG A 10 -15.15 21.19 59.04
CA ARG A 10 -14.95 19.74 58.85
C ARG A 10 -14.83 19.35 57.38
N MET A 11 -15.62 19.95 56.50
CA MET A 11 -15.52 19.72 55.06
C MET A 11 -14.17 20.22 54.51
N PHE A 12 -13.66 21.36 55.00
CA PHE A 12 -12.35 21.86 54.62
C PHE A 12 -11.20 20.97 55.12
N GLU A 13 -11.27 20.49 56.37
CA GLU A 13 -10.26 19.57 56.94
C GLU A 13 -10.24 18.19 56.27
N GLU A 14 -11.37 17.69 55.78
CA GLU A 14 -11.43 16.42 55.02
C GLU A 14 -11.01 16.59 53.55
N LEU A 15 -11.29 17.74 52.93
CA LEU A 15 -10.94 18.00 51.52
C LEU A 15 -9.49 18.44 51.33
N MET A 16 -8.92 19.20 52.26
CA MET A 16 -7.56 19.74 52.17
C MET A 16 -6.48 18.66 51.95
N PRO A 17 -6.45 17.53 52.68
CA PRO A 17 -5.47 16.47 52.48
C PRO A 17 -5.60 15.77 51.12
N GLY A 18 -6.83 15.57 50.64
CA GLY A 18 -7.10 14.96 49.34
C GLY A 18 -6.65 15.83 48.17
N ILE A 19 -6.93 17.13 48.23
CA ILE A 19 -6.50 18.09 47.20
C ILE A 19 -4.98 18.28 47.21
N TRP A 20 -4.37 18.32 48.40
CA TRP A 20 -2.91 18.47 48.54
C TRP A 20 -2.16 17.26 47.98
N THR A 21 -2.63 16.04 48.25
CA THR A 21 -1.99 14.81 47.74
C THR A 21 -2.14 14.65 46.22
N GLU A 22 -3.32 14.96 45.64
CA GLU A 22 -3.51 15.00 44.19
C GLU A 22 -2.64 16.08 43.52
N PHE A 23 -2.49 17.24 44.16
CA PHE A 23 -1.62 18.32 43.68
C PHE A 23 -0.14 17.91 43.68
N LEU A 24 0.37 17.28 44.75
CA LEU A 24 1.74 16.77 44.78
C LEU A 24 1.97 15.65 43.74
N GLN A 25 0.96 14.83 43.44
CA GLN A 25 1.05 13.81 42.39
C GLN A 25 0.93 14.38 40.96
N ALA A 26 0.33 15.55 40.79
CA ALA A 26 0.25 16.23 39.50
C ALA A 26 1.61 16.79 39.04
N ILE A 27 2.49 17.20 39.98
CA ILE A 27 3.81 17.77 39.65
C ILE A 27 4.70 16.80 38.85
N PRO A 28 4.90 15.53 39.26
CA PRO A 28 5.62 14.55 38.45
C PRO A 28 4.96 14.28 37.10
N ARG A 29 3.62 14.16 37.06
CA ARG A 29 2.87 13.89 35.82
C ARG A 29 3.03 15.04 34.82
N PHE A 30 3.03 16.28 35.29
CA PHE A 30 3.29 17.46 34.47
C PHE A 30 4.70 17.46 33.89
N LEU A 31 5.72 17.08 34.68
CA LEU A 31 7.09 16.92 34.21
C LEU A 31 7.21 15.86 33.09
N PHE A 32 6.56 14.71 33.25
CA PHE A 32 6.52 13.69 32.19
C PHE A 32 5.76 14.17 30.94
N ALA A 33 4.67 14.94 31.11
CA ALA A 33 3.91 15.50 29.99
C ALA A 33 4.77 16.47 29.16
N VAL A 34 5.52 17.35 29.84
CA VAL A 34 6.46 18.27 29.19
C VAL A 34 7.58 17.51 28.48
N ALA A 35 8.11 16.43 29.09
CA ALA A 35 9.13 15.59 28.45
C ALA A 35 8.61 14.91 27.18
N ILE A 36 7.38 14.39 27.19
CA ILE A 36 6.74 13.78 26.02
C ILE A 36 6.48 14.82 24.93
N LEU A 37 6.02 16.03 25.29
CA LEU A 37 5.86 17.13 24.33
C LEU A 37 7.18 17.52 23.68
N ALA A 38 8.27 17.58 24.45
CA ALA A 38 9.60 17.85 23.92
C ALA A 38 10.06 16.74 22.96
N LEU A 39 9.86 15.47 23.31
CA LEU A 39 10.16 14.34 22.42
C LEU A 39 9.33 14.35 21.14
N GLY A 40 8.03 14.65 21.24
CA GLY A 40 7.11 14.78 20.11
C GLY A 40 7.49 15.93 19.17
N TRP A 41 7.92 17.06 19.73
CA TRP A 41 8.42 18.19 18.95
C TRP A 41 9.68 17.82 18.16
N VAL A 42 10.64 17.14 18.79
CA VAL A 42 11.89 16.70 18.13
C VAL A 42 11.59 15.67 17.04
N THR A 43 10.80 14.64 17.34
CA THR A 43 10.47 13.57 16.37
C THR A 43 9.64 14.08 15.20
N GLY A 44 8.65 14.95 15.44
CA GLY A 44 7.85 15.57 14.37
C GLY A 44 8.67 16.47 13.45
N HIS A 45 9.65 17.19 14.00
CA HIS A 45 10.56 18.00 13.21
C HIS A 45 11.51 17.16 12.35
N LEU A 46 12.00 16.05 12.90
CA LEU A 46 12.91 15.13 12.23
C LEU A 46 12.21 14.36 11.11
N LEU A 47 11.02 13.81 11.37
CA LEU A 47 10.21 13.07 10.39
C LEU A 47 9.73 13.99 9.26
N GLY A 48 9.23 15.19 9.59
CA GLY A 48 8.81 16.16 8.59
C GLY A 48 9.94 16.54 7.64
N ARG A 49 11.14 16.84 8.18
CA ARG A 49 12.31 17.16 7.36
C ARG A 49 12.81 15.98 6.54
N GLY A 50 12.88 14.79 7.14
CA GLY A 50 13.31 13.57 6.44
C GLY A 50 12.40 13.25 5.26
N LEU A 51 11.09 13.33 5.45
CA LEU A 51 10.12 13.07 4.41
C LEU A 51 10.10 14.16 3.32
N SER A 52 10.23 15.44 3.72
CA SER A 52 10.36 16.57 2.78
C SER A 52 11.57 16.38 1.87
N LEU A 53 12.73 16.03 2.43
CA LEU A 53 13.95 15.75 1.67
C LEU A 53 13.76 14.59 0.69
N LEU A 54 13.06 13.55 1.11
CA LEU A 54 12.76 12.39 0.27
C LEU A 54 11.84 12.79 -0.88
N LEU A 55 10.69 13.42 -0.61
CA LEU A 55 9.73 13.83 -1.65
C LEU A 55 10.35 14.75 -2.71
N VAL A 56 11.28 15.64 -2.33
CA VAL A 56 12.04 16.46 -3.29
C VAL A 56 13.00 15.59 -4.12
N ARG A 57 13.74 14.68 -3.47
CA ARG A 57 14.73 13.81 -4.13
C ARG A 57 14.11 12.84 -5.14
N LEU A 58 12.82 12.54 -4.97
CA LEU A 58 12.04 11.62 -5.79
C LEU A 58 11.37 12.29 -6.98
N GLY A 59 11.54 13.60 -7.15
CA GLY A 59 10.91 14.34 -8.24
C GLY A 59 9.38 14.39 -8.14
N PHE A 60 8.83 14.16 -6.94
CA PHE A 60 7.38 14.19 -6.70
C PHE A 60 6.77 15.55 -7.08
N GLU A 61 7.55 16.62 -6.91
CA GLU A 61 7.22 17.98 -7.32
C GLU A 61 7.03 18.10 -8.85
N SER A 62 7.85 17.41 -9.66
CA SER A 62 7.72 17.39 -11.13
C SER A 62 6.53 16.56 -11.62
N LEU A 63 6.12 15.53 -10.87
CA LEU A 63 4.96 14.71 -11.18
C LEU A 63 3.65 15.43 -10.82
N LEU A 64 3.63 16.14 -9.68
CA LEU A 64 2.47 16.88 -9.20
C LEU A 64 2.26 18.25 -9.86
N HIS A 65 3.31 18.91 -10.37
CA HIS A 65 3.16 20.13 -11.18
C HIS A 65 2.26 19.93 -12.41
N ARG A 66 2.16 18.69 -12.91
CA ARG A 66 1.28 18.36 -14.04
C ARG A 66 -0.18 18.15 -13.63
N THR A 67 -0.48 18.08 -12.33
CA THR A 67 -1.82 17.87 -11.79
C THR A 67 -2.45 19.18 -11.29
N ILE A 68 -3.79 19.21 -11.22
CA ILE A 68 -4.58 20.38 -10.79
C ILE A 68 -4.19 20.86 -9.38
N LEU A 69 -3.83 19.92 -8.49
CA LEU A 69 -3.36 20.21 -7.13
C LEU A 69 -2.01 20.93 -7.10
N GLY A 70 -1.06 20.59 -7.97
CA GLY A 70 0.23 21.29 -8.05
C GLY A 70 0.07 22.74 -8.50
N LYS A 71 -0.79 22.98 -9.50
CA LYS A 71 -1.10 24.33 -9.98
C LYS A 71 -1.82 25.19 -8.95
N ALA A 72 -2.72 24.61 -8.16
CA ALA A 72 -3.42 25.31 -7.07
C ALA A 72 -2.48 25.67 -5.91
N LEU A 73 -1.51 24.80 -5.58
CA LEU A 73 -0.55 25.06 -4.52
C LEU A 73 0.55 26.04 -4.93
N GLU A 74 1.02 26.03 -6.18
CA GLU A 74 1.94 27.06 -6.70
C GLU A 74 1.35 28.47 -6.64
N GLN A 75 0.06 28.61 -6.94
CA GLN A 75 -0.65 29.91 -6.80
C GLN A 75 -0.64 30.44 -5.35
N SER A 76 -0.51 29.56 -4.36
CA SER A 76 -0.39 29.92 -2.94
C SER A 76 1.06 30.14 -2.46
N GLY A 77 2.05 30.06 -3.35
CA GLY A 77 3.47 30.23 -3.03
C GLY A 77 4.11 29.09 -2.24
N THR A 78 3.47 27.91 -2.19
CA THR A 78 3.94 26.75 -1.41
C THR A 78 4.06 25.50 -2.28
N THR A 79 5.18 24.79 -2.19
CA THR A 79 5.39 23.48 -2.82
C THR A 79 4.55 22.38 -2.14
N CYS A 80 3.95 21.45 -2.91
CA CYS A 80 3.24 20.27 -2.36
C CYS A 80 4.02 19.57 -1.24
N VAL A 81 5.32 19.37 -1.43
CA VAL A 81 6.23 18.75 -0.47
C VAL A 81 6.28 19.50 0.87
N LYS A 82 6.32 20.84 0.84
CA LYS A 82 6.29 21.67 2.06
C LYS A 82 4.92 21.62 2.74
N PHE A 83 3.84 21.50 1.98
CA PHE A 83 2.50 21.32 2.53
C PHE A 83 2.33 19.95 3.22
N PHE A 84 2.88 18.88 2.64
CA PHE A 84 2.93 17.56 3.27
C PHE A 84 3.84 17.55 4.51
N GLU A 85 5.01 18.17 4.45
CA GLU A 85 5.89 18.37 5.61
C GLU A 85 5.16 19.08 6.76
N PHE A 86 4.46 20.17 6.44
CA PHE A 86 3.70 20.94 7.41
C PHE A 86 2.57 20.10 8.01
N THR A 87 1.78 19.43 7.18
CA THR A 87 0.67 18.57 7.60
C THR A 87 1.14 17.49 8.56
N ILE A 88 2.24 16.81 8.24
CA ILE A 88 2.76 15.70 9.05
C ILE A 88 3.35 16.22 10.35
N ARG A 89 4.04 17.36 10.34
CA ARG A 89 4.53 18.00 11.57
C ARG A 89 3.37 18.34 12.50
N TRP A 90 2.27 18.87 11.97
CA TRP A 90 1.07 19.17 12.75
C TRP A 90 0.40 17.93 13.32
N ILE A 91 0.29 16.85 12.53
CA ILE A 91 -0.23 15.57 13.01
C ILE A 91 0.62 15.05 14.18
N VAL A 92 1.95 14.99 14.03
CA VAL A 92 2.84 14.52 15.12
C VAL A 92 2.74 15.42 16.36
N TYR A 93 2.59 16.74 16.19
CA TYR A 93 2.40 17.67 17.31
C TYR A 93 1.07 17.44 18.03
N LEU A 94 -0.03 17.25 17.29
CA LEU A 94 -1.32 16.86 17.84
C LEU A 94 -1.23 15.53 18.61
N LEU A 95 -0.49 14.55 18.09
CA LEU A 95 -0.26 13.28 18.78
C LEU A 95 0.50 13.46 20.08
N ALA A 96 1.57 14.26 20.09
CA ALA A 96 2.34 14.55 21.29
C ALA A 96 1.47 15.21 22.38
N ILE A 97 0.58 16.11 21.98
CA ILE A 97 -0.40 16.73 22.88
C ILE A 97 -1.37 15.70 23.45
N LEU A 98 -1.88 14.78 22.63
CA LEU A 98 -2.75 13.71 23.10
C LEU A 98 -2.04 12.78 24.10
N LEU A 99 -0.79 12.39 23.83
CA LEU A 99 0.01 11.59 24.77
C LEU A 99 0.23 12.30 26.11
N ALA A 100 0.50 13.62 26.07
CA ALA A 100 0.61 14.43 27.27
C ALA A 100 -0.71 14.52 28.04
N LEU A 101 -1.84 14.58 27.34
CA LEU A 101 -3.20 14.60 27.92
C LEU A 101 -3.58 13.27 28.62
N ASP A 102 -3.06 12.12 28.20
CA ASP A 102 -3.30 10.83 28.89
C ASP A 102 -2.67 10.77 30.29
N LEU A 103 -1.59 11.51 30.52
CA LEU A 103 -1.00 11.60 31.86
C LEU A 103 -1.95 12.27 32.87
N PHE A 104 -2.93 13.04 32.39
CA PHE A 104 -4.01 13.60 33.19
C PHE A 104 -5.17 12.61 33.41
N GLN A 105 -5.06 11.36 32.94
CA GLN A 105 -5.97 10.23 33.18
C GLN A 105 -7.43 10.47 32.80
N VAL A 106 -7.69 11.30 31.79
CA VAL A 106 -9.05 11.47 31.24
C VAL A 106 -9.44 10.20 30.49
N ARG A 107 -10.41 9.44 31.04
CA ARG A 107 -10.77 8.08 30.61
C ARG A 107 -11.09 7.94 29.11
N VAL A 108 -11.69 8.97 28.50
CA VAL A 108 -12.00 9.01 27.06
C VAL A 108 -10.75 9.21 26.20
N LEU A 109 -9.76 9.96 26.68
CA LEU A 109 -8.52 10.25 25.97
C LEU A 109 -7.53 9.07 26.06
N ARG A 110 -7.61 8.28 27.13
CA ARG A 110 -6.74 7.11 27.38
C ARG A 110 -6.85 6.03 26.32
N THR A 111 -8.05 5.71 25.84
CA THR A 111 -8.25 4.70 24.78
C THR A 111 -7.64 5.14 23.43
N LEU A 112 -7.72 6.44 23.12
CA LEU A 112 -7.09 7.02 21.94
C LEU A 112 -5.56 7.06 22.06
N VAL A 113 -5.05 7.25 23.27
CA VAL A 113 -3.60 7.35 23.52
C VAL A 113 -2.92 5.99 23.59
N GLN A 114 -3.55 4.97 24.15
CA GLN A 114 -2.93 3.63 24.26
C GLN A 114 -2.65 2.96 22.92
N THR A 115 -3.38 3.32 21.87
CA THR A 115 -3.14 2.81 20.50
C THR A 115 -2.08 3.61 19.73
N MET A 116 -1.66 4.77 20.23
CA MET A 116 -0.75 5.69 19.52
C MET A 116 0.74 5.33 19.56
N PRO A 117 1.33 4.77 20.63
CA PRO A 117 2.74 4.36 20.64
C PRO A 117 3.10 3.36 19.53
N GLU A 118 2.14 2.55 19.08
CA GLU A 118 2.32 1.63 17.96
C GLU A 118 2.51 2.34 16.60
N TYR A 119 2.10 3.60 16.46
CA TYR A 119 2.23 4.32 15.18
C TYR A 119 3.67 4.73 14.87
N LEU A 120 4.48 5.04 15.87
CA LEU A 120 5.85 5.50 15.66
C LEU A 120 6.76 4.45 14.97
N PRO A 121 6.84 3.18 15.43
CA PRO A 121 7.63 2.16 14.74
C PRO A 121 7.10 1.85 13.34
N ASN A 122 5.78 1.89 13.14
CA ASN A 122 5.12 1.70 11.85
C ASN A 122 5.50 2.79 10.83
N ILE A 123 5.60 4.05 11.28
CA ILE A 123 6.07 5.16 10.44
C ILE A 123 7.52 4.96 10.01
N VAL A 124 8.39 4.57 10.95
CA VAL A 124 9.81 4.28 10.65
C VAL A 124 9.93 3.11 9.67
N ALA A 125 9.15 2.04 9.87
CA ALA A 125 9.11 0.89 8.95
C ALA A 125 8.66 1.30 7.54
N GLY A 126 7.61 2.11 7.43
CA GLY A 126 7.15 2.65 6.14
C GLY A 126 8.21 3.50 5.44
N LEU A 127 8.94 4.34 6.19
CA LEU A 127 10.05 5.13 5.64
C LEU A 127 11.20 4.23 5.14
N LEU A 128 11.57 3.20 5.91
CA LEU A 128 12.60 2.24 5.50
C LEU A 128 12.22 1.52 4.21
N VAL A 129 10.95 1.11 4.09
CA VAL A 129 10.46 0.44 2.87
C VAL A 129 10.42 1.37 1.68
N LEU A 130 10.08 2.65 1.83
CA LEU A 130 10.24 3.63 0.74
C LEU A 130 11.68 3.68 0.26
N PHE A 131 12.63 3.79 1.20
CA PHE A 131 14.04 3.96 0.87
C PHE A 131 14.61 2.74 0.14
N ILE A 132 14.41 1.55 0.70
CA ILE A 132 14.89 0.29 0.13
C ILE A 132 14.14 -0.02 -1.16
N GLY A 133 12.82 0.13 -1.15
CA GLY A 133 11.96 -0.21 -2.28
C GLY A 133 12.27 0.61 -3.52
N PHE A 134 12.61 1.89 -3.40
CA PHE A 134 12.94 2.72 -4.55
C PHE A 134 14.28 2.35 -5.18
N VAL A 135 15.29 2.04 -4.37
CA VAL A 135 16.57 1.51 -4.90
C VAL A 135 16.32 0.20 -5.65
N VAL A 136 15.47 -0.68 -5.09
CA VAL A 136 15.09 -1.94 -5.75
C VAL A 136 14.37 -1.69 -7.07
N VAL A 137 13.43 -0.74 -7.12
CA VAL A 137 12.70 -0.39 -8.36
C VAL A 137 13.63 0.15 -9.43
N ASP A 138 14.54 1.06 -9.08
CA ASP A 138 15.52 1.59 -10.03
C ASP A 138 16.43 0.49 -10.57
N PHE A 139 16.94 -0.38 -9.70
CA PHE A 139 17.77 -1.51 -10.09
C PHE A 139 17.06 -2.45 -11.07
N ILE A 140 15.80 -2.82 -10.76
CA ILE A 140 14.98 -3.67 -11.64
C ILE A 140 14.72 -2.98 -12.97
N ALA A 141 14.41 -1.68 -12.97
CA ALA A 141 14.12 -0.95 -14.18
C ALA A 141 15.36 -0.74 -15.07
N ASP A 142 16.54 -0.55 -14.49
CA ASP A 142 17.79 -0.46 -15.22
C ASP A 142 18.14 -1.79 -15.89
N ILE A 143 17.98 -2.92 -15.18
CA ILE A 143 18.15 -4.25 -15.77
C ILE A 143 17.17 -4.46 -16.93
N ALA A 144 15.89 -4.13 -16.73
CA ALA A 144 14.88 -4.26 -17.78
C ALA A 144 15.22 -3.42 -19.02
N ARG A 145 15.76 -2.21 -18.81
CA ARG A 145 16.20 -1.32 -19.90
C ARG A 145 17.37 -1.92 -20.68
N VAL A 146 18.38 -2.45 -19.99
CA VAL A 146 19.55 -3.08 -20.62
C VAL A 146 19.11 -4.27 -21.47
N ILE A 147 18.29 -5.16 -20.92
CA ILE A 147 17.77 -6.34 -21.64
C ILE A 147 16.93 -5.91 -22.84
N GLY A 148 15.99 -4.97 -22.65
CA GLY A 148 15.12 -4.50 -23.72
C GLY A 148 15.88 -3.82 -24.86
N SER A 149 16.94 -3.08 -24.55
CA SER A 149 17.78 -2.43 -25.56
C SER A 149 18.57 -3.42 -26.43
N GLN A 150 19.02 -4.55 -25.84
CA GLN A 150 19.72 -5.60 -26.59
C GLN A 150 18.77 -6.37 -27.52
N ALA A 151 17.52 -6.55 -27.10
CA ALA A 151 16.49 -7.23 -27.90
C ALA A 151 15.95 -6.41 -29.09
N ARG A 152 16.46 -5.19 -29.34
CA ARG A 152 15.98 -4.25 -30.38
C ARG A 152 14.46 -4.01 -30.34
N VAL A 153 13.86 -4.06 -29.16
CA VAL A 153 12.45 -3.73 -28.99
C VAL A 153 12.33 -2.21 -28.98
N GLU A 154 11.70 -1.61 -30.00
CA GLU A 154 11.51 -0.15 -30.09
C GLU A 154 10.83 0.44 -28.83
N LEU A 155 10.02 -0.37 -28.13
CA LEU A 155 9.34 0.00 -26.89
C LEU A 155 10.18 -0.12 -25.61
N ALA A 156 11.43 -0.59 -25.65
CA ALA A 156 12.23 -0.83 -24.45
C ALA A 156 12.34 0.43 -23.55
N GLY A 157 12.50 1.61 -24.16
CA GLY A 157 12.54 2.88 -23.42
C GLY A 157 11.22 3.20 -22.71
N PHE A 158 10.09 3.02 -23.40
CA PHE A 158 8.76 3.27 -22.85
C PHE A 158 8.39 2.28 -21.74
N LEU A 159 8.75 1.00 -21.93
CA LEU A 159 8.50 -0.07 -20.97
C LEU A 159 9.30 0.15 -19.67
N SER A 160 10.55 0.60 -19.78
CA SER A 160 11.41 0.90 -18.63
C SER A 160 10.83 2.04 -17.78
N ILE A 161 10.30 3.08 -18.42
CA ILE A 161 9.65 4.21 -17.74
C ILE A 161 8.37 3.74 -17.04
N GLY A 162 7.54 2.95 -17.72
CA GLY A 162 6.33 2.36 -17.14
C GLY A 162 6.63 1.48 -15.92
N LEU A 163 7.67 0.65 -16.00
CA LEU A 163 8.10 -0.21 -14.91
C LEU A 163 8.55 0.58 -13.67
N ARG A 164 9.30 1.69 -13.86
CA ARG A 164 9.65 2.60 -12.75
C ARG A 164 8.41 3.22 -12.12
N LEU A 165 7.51 3.75 -12.94
CA LEU A 165 6.32 4.44 -12.44
C LEU A 165 5.42 3.49 -11.63
N ILE A 166 5.19 2.28 -12.15
CA ILE A 166 4.40 1.24 -11.47
C ILE A 166 5.13 0.77 -10.20
N GLY A 167 6.44 0.53 -10.28
CA GLY A 167 7.25 0.12 -9.13
C GLY A 167 7.21 1.14 -8.00
N TYR A 168 7.36 2.43 -8.31
CA TYR A 168 7.25 3.51 -7.33
C TYR A 168 5.85 3.62 -6.74
N TYR A 169 4.81 3.47 -7.56
CA TYR A 169 3.44 3.43 -7.07
C TYR A 169 3.23 2.28 -6.06
N VAL A 170 3.67 1.06 -6.40
CA VAL A 170 3.54 -0.12 -5.52
C VAL A 170 4.30 0.08 -4.21
N VAL A 171 5.56 0.52 -4.27
CA VAL A 171 6.37 0.76 -3.06
C VAL A 171 5.74 1.87 -2.20
N ALA A 172 5.20 2.92 -2.81
CA ALA A 172 4.50 3.97 -2.09
C ALA A 172 3.24 3.44 -1.39
N VAL A 173 2.42 2.63 -2.06
CA VAL A 173 1.22 2.02 -1.47
C VAL A 173 1.58 1.11 -0.29
N ILE A 174 2.61 0.27 -0.44
CA ILE A 174 3.08 -0.62 0.63
C ILE A 174 3.54 0.19 1.83
N ALA A 175 4.37 1.21 1.60
CA ALA A 175 4.89 2.04 2.66
C ALA A 175 3.79 2.83 3.39
N LEU A 176 2.84 3.42 2.66
CA LEU A 176 1.69 4.10 3.24
C LEU A 176 0.84 3.14 4.09
N GLY A 177 0.66 1.91 3.63
CA GLY A 177 -0.01 0.85 4.41
C GLY A 177 0.73 0.52 5.70
N MET A 178 2.06 0.44 5.66
CA MET A 178 2.87 0.24 6.89
C MET A 178 2.74 1.41 7.86
N MET A 179 2.59 2.65 7.38
CA MET A 179 2.31 3.83 8.21
C MET A 179 0.88 3.86 8.77
N ARG A 180 0.07 2.82 8.53
CA ARG A 180 -1.37 2.74 8.85
C ARG A 180 -2.20 3.86 8.23
N ILE A 181 -1.78 4.38 7.08
CA ILE A 181 -2.60 5.28 6.26
C ILE A 181 -3.58 4.41 5.48
N ASP A 182 -4.84 4.83 5.41
CA ASP A 182 -5.84 4.14 4.60
C ASP A 182 -5.49 4.26 3.11
N VAL A 183 -5.03 3.15 2.53
CA VAL A 183 -4.64 3.04 1.12
C VAL A 183 -5.75 2.44 0.25
N THR A 184 -6.97 2.29 0.76
CA THR A 184 -8.09 1.67 0.03
C THR A 184 -8.37 2.37 -1.30
N ILE A 185 -8.34 3.72 -1.31
CA ILE A 185 -8.53 4.51 -2.52
C ILE A 185 -7.39 4.27 -3.52
N LEU A 186 -6.14 4.24 -3.02
CA LEU A 186 -4.98 3.96 -3.85
C LEU A 186 -5.12 2.56 -4.46
N ASN A 187 -5.33 1.52 -3.67
CA ASN A 187 -5.53 0.14 -4.15
C ASN A 187 -6.64 0.02 -5.17
N THR A 188 -7.75 0.76 -4.99
CA THR A 188 -8.86 0.77 -5.95
C THR A 188 -8.40 1.31 -7.32
N ILE A 189 -7.69 2.44 -7.32
CA ILE A 189 -7.13 3.02 -8.55
C ILE A 189 -6.06 2.09 -9.16
N GLY A 190 -5.17 1.54 -8.34
CA GLY A 190 -4.11 0.63 -8.77
C GLY A 190 -4.67 -0.62 -9.43
N ASN A 191 -5.70 -1.23 -8.83
CA ASN A 191 -6.41 -2.38 -9.38
C ASN A 191 -7.11 -2.01 -10.70
N ALA A 192 -7.78 -0.85 -10.76
CA ALA A 192 -8.44 -0.40 -11.99
C ALA A 192 -7.43 -0.23 -13.14
N LEU A 193 -6.26 0.37 -12.87
CA LEU A 193 -5.17 0.49 -13.85
C LEU A 193 -4.58 -0.88 -14.23
N ALA A 194 -4.38 -1.76 -13.25
CA ALA A 194 -3.85 -3.10 -13.48
C ALA A 194 -4.78 -3.91 -14.41
N TRP A 195 -6.08 -3.91 -14.15
CA TRP A 195 -7.06 -4.53 -15.04
C TRP A 195 -7.09 -3.86 -16.42
N GLY A 196 -6.99 -2.53 -16.50
CA GLY A 196 -6.93 -1.82 -17.77
C GLY A 196 -5.74 -2.25 -18.63
N ILE A 197 -4.54 -2.33 -18.03
CA ILE A 197 -3.33 -2.78 -18.73
C ILE A 197 -3.43 -4.28 -19.06
N ALA A 198 -3.89 -5.12 -18.13
CA ALA A 198 -4.02 -6.56 -18.33
C ALA A 198 -5.00 -6.90 -19.46
N LEU A 199 -6.14 -6.20 -19.53
CA LEU A 199 -7.10 -6.36 -20.62
C LEU A 199 -6.52 -5.85 -21.94
N GLY A 200 -5.88 -4.69 -21.95
CA GLY A 200 -5.26 -4.14 -23.17
C GLY A 200 -4.18 -5.05 -23.73
N ALA A 201 -3.25 -5.48 -22.88
CA ALA A 201 -2.18 -6.40 -23.26
C ALA A 201 -2.74 -7.78 -23.64
N GLY A 202 -3.68 -8.30 -22.87
CA GLY A 202 -4.31 -9.60 -23.12
C GLY A 202 -5.05 -9.65 -24.46
N LEU A 203 -5.82 -8.60 -24.78
CA LEU A 203 -6.49 -8.48 -26.08
C LEU A 203 -5.48 -8.32 -27.21
N GLY A 204 -4.45 -7.48 -27.03
CA GLY A 204 -3.41 -7.30 -28.04
C GLY A 204 -2.66 -8.60 -28.37
N ILE A 205 -2.24 -9.32 -27.33
CA ILE A 205 -1.58 -10.62 -27.45
C ILE A 205 -2.54 -11.63 -28.09
N GLY A 206 -3.79 -11.71 -27.62
CA GLY A 206 -4.79 -12.62 -28.17
C GLY A 206 -5.07 -12.40 -29.65
N ILE A 207 -5.18 -11.14 -30.08
CA ILE A 207 -5.34 -10.76 -31.49
C ILE A 207 -4.10 -11.13 -32.28
N ALA A 208 -2.90 -10.81 -31.79
CA ALA A 208 -1.64 -11.12 -32.47
C ALA A 208 -1.44 -12.63 -32.67
N PHE A 209 -1.71 -13.43 -31.63
CA PHE A 209 -1.66 -14.89 -31.73
C PHE A 209 -2.76 -15.45 -32.64
N GLY A 210 -3.98 -14.92 -32.53
CA GLY A 210 -5.11 -15.34 -33.36
C GLY A 210 -4.84 -15.13 -34.85
N PHE A 211 -4.37 -13.95 -35.24
CA PHE A 211 -3.98 -13.67 -36.62
C PHE A 211 -2.71 -14.42 -37.04
N GLY A 212 -1.70 -14.53 -36.16
CA GLY A 212 -0.45 -15.21 -36.47
C GLY A 212 -0.59 -16.72 -36.68
N LEU A 213 -1.50 -17.39 -35.96
CA LEU A 213 -1.75 -18.84 -36.10
C LEU A 213 -2.80 -19.17 -37.16
N LYS A 214 -3.59 -18.18 -37.62
CA LYS A 214 -4.70 -18.38 -38.55
C LYS A 214 -4.32 -19.23 -39.76
N ASP A 215 -3.24 -18.85 -40.44
CA ASP A 215 -2.82 -19.50 -41.69
C ASP A 215 -2.23 -20.90 -41.45
N TYR A 216 -1.49 -21.07 -40.34
CA TYR A 216 -0.91 -22.35 -39.95
C TYR A 216 -2.01 -23.37 -39.60
N VAL A 217 -3.00 -22.94 -38.80
CA VAL A 217 -4.15 -23.78 -38.45
C VAL A 217 -4.97 -24.10 -39.68
N ALA A 218 -5.25 -23.11 -40.54
CA ALA A 218 -6.01 -23.33 -41.78
C ALA A 218 -5.38 -24.40 -42.68
N LYS A 219 -4.04 -24.48 -42.74
CA LYS A 219 -3.34 -25.47 -43.56
C LYS A 219 -3.27 -26.86 -42.93
N ASN A 220 -3.23 -26.96 -41.60
CA ASN A 220 -3.04 -28.23 -40.90
C ASN A 220 -4.33 -28.85 -40.34
N VAL A 221 -5.44 -28.11 -40.31
CA VAL A 221 -6.70 -28.57 -39.71
C VAL A 221 -7.27 -29.81 -40.39
N GLU A 222 -7.17 -29.93 -41.73
CA GLU A 222 -7.66 -31.11 -42.46
C GLU A 222 -6.89 -32.38 -42.10
N ASN A 223 -5.58 -32.26 -41.90
CA ASN A 223 -4.72 -33.36 -41.47
C ASN A 223 -5.01 -33.79 -40.02
N TRP A 224 -5.30 -32.82 -39.14
CA TRP A 224 -5.66 -33.13 -37.75
C TRP A 224 -7.04 -33.78 -37.65
N VAL A 225 -8.02 -33.29 -38.43
CA VAL A 225 -9.38 -33.86 -38.45
C VAL A 225 -9.36 -35.27 -39.04
N SER A 226 -8.58 -35.53 -40.09
CA SER A 226 -8.45 -36.87 -40.68
C SER A 226 -7.73 -37.84 -39.73
N ALA A 227 -6.61 -37.44 -39.13
CA ALA A 227 -5.92 -38.26 -38.13
C ALA A 227 -6.84 -38.61 -36.94
N THR A 228 -7.67 -37.66 -36.49
CA THR A 228 -8.63 -37.90 -35.41
C THR A 228 -9.73 -38.87 -35.83
N LYS A 229 -10.26 -38.76 -37.06
CA LYS A 229 -11.24 -39.71 -37.61
C LYS A 229 -10.66 -41.12 -37.72
N GLU A 230 -9.40 -41.25 -38.11
CA GLU A 230 -8.73 -42.54 -38.24
C GLU A 230 -8.49 -43.21 -36.87
N VAL A 231 -8.14 -42.41 -35.86
CA VAL A 231 -8.05 -42.88 -34.46
C VAL A 231 -9.43 -43.26 -33.91
N ALA A 232 -10.50 -42.53 -34.27
CA ALA A 232 -11.87 -42.86 -33.86
C ALA A 232 -12.44 -44.10 -34.56
N LYS A 233 -11.92 -44.46 -35.74
CA LYS A 233 -12.26 -45.68 -36.49
C LYS A 233 -11.66 -46.95 -35.89
N LYS A 234 -10.49 -46.81 -35.27
CA LYS A 234 -9.73 -47.94 -34.72
C LYS A 234 -10.50 -48.77 -33.67
N PRO A 235 -11.24 -48.17 -32.71
CA PRO A 235 -12.06 -48.90 -31.75
C PRO A 235 -13.25 -49.62 -32.38
N GLU A 236 -13.96 -49.00 -33.33
CA GLU A 236 -15.11 -49.64 -33.99
C GLU A 236 -14.68 -50.85 -34.82
N ASP A 237 -13.57 -50.74 -35.55
CA ASP A 237 -12.98 -51.87 -36.27
C ASP A 237 -12.55 -52.98 -35.32
N PHE A 238 -11.91 -52.63 -34.19
CA PHE A 238 -11.51 -53.59 -33.14
C PHE A 238 -12.71 -54.32 -32.52
N TRP A 239 -13.77 -53.60 -32.16
CA TRP A 239 -14.98 -54.21 -31.58
C TRP A 239 -15.69 -55.12 -32.59
N SER A 240 -15.75 -54.72 -33.87
CA SER A 240 -16.34 -55.55 -34.93
C SER A 240 -15.55 -56.83 -35.22
N TRP A 241 -14.24 -56.80 -35.03
CA TRP A 241 -13.37 -57.97 -35.15
C TRP A 241 -13.56 -58.90 -33.94
N TYR A 242 -13.58 -58.34 -32.72
CA TYR A 242 -13.73 -59.10 -31.47
C TYR A 242 -15.04 -59.90 -31.41
N THR A 243 -16.17 -59.27 -31.78
CA THR A 243 -17.48 -59.95 -31.79
C THR A 243 -17.53 -61.09 -32.79
N ARG A 244 -17.00 -60.89 -34.01
CA ARG A 244 -16.94 -61.91 -35.07
C ARG A 244 -16.13 -63.14 -34.66
N THR A 245 -14.99 -62.93 -33.99
CA THR A 245 -14.15 -64.04 -33.49
C THR A 245 -14.75 -64.78 -32.31
N ARG A 246 -15.63 -64.13 -31.55
CA ARG A 246 -16.30 -64.75 -30.40
C ARG A 246 -17.48 -65.62 -30.85
N GLU A 247 -18.32 -65.12 -31.77
CA GLU A 247 -19.44 -65.87 -32.33
C GLU A 247 -18.99 -67.11 -33.11
N GLY A 248 -17.89 -67.03 -33.86
CA GLY A 248 -17.34 -68.18 -34.60
C GLY A 248 -16.80 -69.31 -33.71
N LYS A 249 -16.50 -69.05 -32.43
CA LYS A 249 -16.06 -70.08 -31.47
C LYS A 249 -17.20 -70.74 -30.70
N GLU A 250 -18.38 -70.12 -30.62
CA GLU A 250 -19.57 -70.70 -29.97
C GLU A 250 -20.34 -71.66 -30.90
N SER A 251 -20.10 -71.64 -32.22
CA SER A 251 -20.74 -72.56 -33.18
C SER A 251 -20.01 -73.89 -33.42
N GLU A 252 -18.81 -74.06 -32.88
CA GLU A 252 -17.99 -75.28 -32.99
C GLU A 252 -18.05 -76.20 -31.75
N THR A 253 -18.83 -75.82 -30.73
CA THR A 253 -19.13 -76.62 -29.53
C THR A 253 -20.58 -77.06 -29.50
#